data_AF-A0A8H3UP40-F1
#
_entry.id   AF-A0A8H3UP40-F1
#
_cell.length_a   1.000
_cell.length_b   1.000
_cell.length_c   1.000
_cell.angle_alpha   90.00
_cell.angle_beta   90.00
_cell.angle_gamma   90.00
#
_symmetry.space_group_name_H-M   'P 1'
#
loop_
_entity.id
_entity.type
_entity.pdbx_description
1 polymer ?
#
loop_
_entity_poly.entity_id
_entity_poly.type
_entity_poly.pdbx_seq_one_letter_code
_entity_poly.pdbx_strand_id
1 'polypeptide(L)' 'MNIVFFHPDLGIGGAERLVIDAAVGLQNRGHKVTIFTSYCDPKHCFDEARDAE' A
#
# COMPACT_ATOMS: atom_id res chain seq x y z
N MET A 1 -2.49 1.60 16.58
CA MET A 1 -3.74 1.02 16.06
C MET A 1 -3.42 0.15 14.86
N ASN A 2 -4.23 -0.87 14.61
CA ASN A 2 -4.12 -1.74 13.44
C ASN A 2 -5.09 -1.23 12.37
N ILE A 3 -4.59 -0.88 11.20
CA ILE A 3 -5.37 -0.26 10.12
C ILE A 3 -5.23 -1.14 8.88
N VAL A 4 -6.35 -1.44 8.23
CA VAL A 4 -6.38 -2.32 7.06
C VAL A 4 -6.97 -1.57 5.88
N PHE A 5 -6.27 -1.60 4.75
CA PHE A 5 -6.78 -1.13 3.46
C PHE A 5 -7.14 -2.33 2.59
N PHE A 6 -8.24 -2.20 1.84
CA PHE A 6 -8.60 -3.10 0.76
C PHE A 6 -8.58 -2.32 -0.54
N HIS A 7 -7.76 -2.74 -1.48
CA HIS A 7 -7.68 -2.14 -2.80
C HIS A 7 -7.51 -3.26 -3.84
N PRO A 8 -8.28 -3.30 -4.93
CA PRO A 8 -8.30 -4.48 -5.81
C PRO A 8 -6.99 -4.69 -6.59
N ASP A 9 -6.22 -3.63 -6.83
CA ASP A 9 -4.99 -3.64 -7.62
C ASP A 9 -3.98 -2.66 -6.98
N LEU A 10 -2.70 -3.03 -6.88
CA LEU A 10 -1.62 -2.12 -6.45
C LEU A 10 -0.65 -1.81 -7.60
N GLY A 11 -1.19 -1.59 -8.80
CA GLY A 11 -0.47 -1.10 -9.97
C GLY A 11 0.01 0.35 -9.87
N ILE A 12 0.32 0.95 -11.02
CA ILE A 12 0.71 2.37 -11.11
C ILE A 12 -0.49 3.20 -11.58
N GLY A 13 -1.29 3.64 -10.61
CA GLY A 13 -2.42 4.54 -10.85
C GLY A 13 -2.62 5.54 -9.72
N GLY A 14 -3.58 6.46 -9.92
CA GLY A 14 -3.81 7.55 -8.98
C GLY A 14 -4.48 7.12 -7.68
N ALA A 15 -5.38 6.14 -7.74
CA ALA A 15 -6.06 5.62 -6.54
C ALA A 15 -5.09 4.79 -5.68
N GLU A 16 -4.27 4.00 -6.35
CA GLU A 16 -3.18 3.21 -5.81
C GLU A 16 -2.20 4.12 -5.09
N ARG A 17 -1.78 5.24 -5.71
CA ARG A 17 -0.91 6.22 -5.06
C ARG A 17 -1.52 6.79 -3.79
N LEU A 18 -2.81 7.14 -3.81
CA LEU A 18 -3.52 7.65 -2.64
C LEU A 18 -3.52 6.65 -1.49
N VAL A 19 -3.79 5.36 -1.78
CA VAL A 19 -3.77 4.29 -0.78
C VAL A 19 -2.36 4.13 -0.19
N ILE A 20 -1.33 4.12 -1.03
CA ILE A 20 0.07 3.98 -0.62
C ILE A 20 0.52 5.17 0.24
N ASP A 21 0.24 6.41 -0.17
CA ASP A 21 0.60 7.61 0.60
C ASP A 21 -0.08 7.62 1.98
N ALA A 22 -1.35 7.21 2.04
CA ALA A 22 -2.07 7.08 3.30
C ALA A 22 -1.45 6.00 4.20
N ALA A 23 -1.10 4.84 3.64
CA ALA A 23 -0.48 3.75 4.37
C ALA A 23 0.88 4.16 4.97
N VAL A 24 1.76 4.74 4.16
CA VAL A 24 3.08 5.24 4.60
C VAL A 24 2.93 6.33 5.66
N GLY A 25 2.02 7.28 5.45
CA GLY A 25 1.76 8.34 6.42
C GLY A 25 1.28 7.82 7.79
N LEU A 26 0.47 6.76 7.80
CA LEU A 26 0.01 6.09 9.02
C LEU A 26 1.12 5.26 9.68
N GLN A 27 1.96 4.57 8.91
CA GLN A 27 3.14 3.86 9.42
C GLN A 27 4.11 4.82 10.12
N ASN A 28 4.39 5.97 9.51
CA ASN A 28 5.25 7.02 10.08
C ASN A 28 4.70 7.60 11.40
N ARG A 29 3.41 7.41 11.69
CA ARG A 29 2.77 7.79 12.97
C ARG A 29 2.73 6.65 13.99
N GLY A 30 3.41 5.54 13.73
CA GLY A 30 3.47 4.39 14.64
C GLY A 30 2.24 3.47 14.57
N HIS A 31 1.48 3.50 13.48
CA HIS A 31 0.38 2.57 13.26
C HIS A 31 0.85 1.33 12.49
N LYS A 32 0.28 0.17 12.82
CA LYS A 32 0.48 -1.05 12.03
C LYS A 32 -0.53 -1.02 10.88
N VAL A 33 -0.03 -1.00 9.65
CA VAL A 33 -0.85 -0.95 8.44
C VAL A 33 -0.70 -2.27 7.67
N THR A 34 -1.81 -2.78 7.15
CA THR A 34 -1.82 -3.95 6.25
C THR A 34 -2.71 -3.63 5.06
N ILE A 35 -2.22 -3.89 3.85
CA ILE A 35 -2.99 -3.69 2.62
C ILE A 35 -3.27 -5.08 2.03
N PHE A 36 -4.55 -5.39 1.83
CA PHE A 36 -4.96 -6.54 1.06
C PHE A 36 -5.29 -6.10 -0.36
N THR A 37 -4.68 -6.78 -1.32
CA THR A 37 -4.94 -6.58 -2.75
C THR A 37 -5.20 -7.91 -3.45
N SER A 38 -6.00 -7.85 -4.51
CA SER A 38 -6.21 -9.01 -5.38
C SER A 38 -5.08 -9.15 -6.41
N TYR A 39 -4.35 -8.06 -6.67
CA TYR A 39 -3.25 -8.05 -7.64
C TYR A 39 -2.16 -7.05 -7.23
N CYS A 40 -0.91 -7.50 -7.32
CA CYS A 40 0.29 -6.68 -7.17
C CYS A 40 1.38 -7.32 -8.04
N ASP A 41 1.78 -6.66 -9.12
CA ASP A 41 2.95 -7.06 -9.91
C ASP A 41 4.18 -6.33 -9.35
N PRO A 42 5.19 -7.04 -8.80
CA PRO A 42 6.42 -6.43 -8.30
C PRO A 42 7.18 -5.61 -9.36
N LYS A 43 6.94 -5.84 -10.66
CA LYS A 43 7.54 -5.06 -11.76
C LYS A 43 6.71 -3.84 -12.15
N HIS A 44 5.48 -3.74 -11.65
CA HIS A 44 4.52 -2.69 -12.01
C HIS A 44 3.73 -2.20 -10.80
N CYS A 45 4.41 -1.95 -9.68
CA CYS A 45 3.84 -1.31 -8.50
C CYS A 45 4.78 -0.24 -7.96
N PHE A 46 4.31 0.55 -7.00
CA PHE A 46 5.14 1.52 -6.29
C PHE A 46 6.22 0.84 -5.45
N ASP A 47 7.36 1.50 -5.25
CA ASP A 47 8.47 0.93 -4.46
C ASP A 47 8.03 0.69 -3.01
N GLU A 48 7.16 1.54 -2.46
CA GLU A 48 6.59 1.38 -1.13
C GLU A 48 5.63 0.17 -1.03
N ALA A 49 5.16 -0.35 -2.17
CA ALA A 49 4.30 -1.52 -2.28
C ALA A 49 5.06 -2.79 -2.67
N ARG A 50 6.33 -2.67 -3.11
CA ARG A 50 7.24 -3.80 -3.30
C ARG A 50 7.74 -4.21 -1.92
N ASP A 51 7.68 -5.50 -1.64
CA ASP A 51 7.99 -6.06 -0.32
C ASP A 51 9.18 -5.36 0.36
N ALA A 52 8.90 -4.85 1.55
CA ALA A 52 9.89 -4.52 2.55
C ALA A 52 10.42 -5.85 3.12
N GLU A 53 11.67 -6.19 2.81
CA GLU A 53 12.43 -7.02 3.75
C GLU A 53 12.66 -6.26 5.06
#